data_AF-R7XHY7-F1
#
_entry.id   AF-R7XHY7-F1
#
_cell.length_a   1.000
_cell.length_b   1.000
_cell.length_c   1.000
_cell.angle_alpha   90.00
_cell.angle_beta   90.00
_cell.angle_gamma   90.00
#
_symmetry.space_group_name_H-M   'P 1'
#
loop_
_entity.id
_entity.type
_entity.pdbx_description
1 polymer ?
#
loop_
_entity_poly.entity_id
_entity_poly.type
_entity_poly.pdbx_seq_one_letter_code
_entity_poly.pdbx_strand_id
1 'polypeptide(L)'
;MKPITISSLAAALLFSTLAVAAHAANASGAALPLTRAEVRADLEAWTRAGLAEYWHGDSGPDVNSAEYQRRFAVYESLRAAQREAAAR
;
A
#
# COMPACT_ATOMS: atom_id res chain seq x y z
N MET A 1 34.04 38.50 33.91
CA MET A 1 34.09 37.37 32.96
C MET A 1 32.69 37.22 32.37
N LYS A 2 32.52 37.33 31.04
CA LYS A 2 31.19 37.32 30.38
C LYS A 2 30.70 35.88 30.22
N PRO A 3 29.43 35.55 30.56
CA PRO A 3 28.90 34.21 30.33
C PRO A 3 28.65 33.99 28.83
N ILE A 4 29.16 32.88 28.30
CA ILE A 4 28.87 32.42 26.94
C ILE A 4 27.45 31.85 26.96
N THR A 5 26.52 32.51 26.28
CA THR A 5 25.18 32.00 26.01
C THR A 5 25.27 30.88 24.99
N ILE A 6 25.10 29.64 25.43
CA ILE A 6 25.01 28.48 24.55
C ILE A 6 23.62 28.50 23.90
N SER A 7 23.61 28.83 22.62
CA SER A 7 22.41 28.98 21.78
C SER A 7 21.61 27.68 21.71
N SER A 8 20.30 27.77 22.02
CA SER A 8 19.34 26.65 22.05
C SER A 8 18.92 26.18 20.65
N LEU A 9 19.87 25.67 19.86
CA LEU A 9 19.59 25.16 18.49
C LEU A 9 19.90 23.66 18.30
N ALA A 10 20.08 22.91 19.38
CA ALA A 10 20.51 21.51 19.33
C ALA A 10 19.50 20.48 19.88
N ALA A 11 18.31 20.89 20.31
CA ALA A 11 17.39 20.01 21.04
C ALA A 11 16.21 19.43 20.24
N ALA A 12 16.09 19.71 18.93
CA ALA A 12 14.93 19.30 18.13
C ALA A 12 15.21 18.18 17.10
N LEU A 13 16.40 17.55 17.10
CA LEU A 13 16.73 16.47 16.15
C LEU A 13 16.77 15.07 16.76
N LEU A 14 16.52 14.92 18.07
CA LEU A 14 16.62 13.62 18.75
C LEU A 14 15.30 12.85 18.87
N PHE A 15 14.17 13.42 18.41
CA PHE A 15 12.86 12.75 18.49
C PHE A 15 12.43 11.99 17.22
N SER A 16 13.25 11.97 16.16
CA SER A 16 12.87 11.34 14.88
C SER A 16 13.28 9.86 14.73
N THR A 17 14.03 9.27 15.66
CA THR A 17 14.51 7.88 15.48
C THR A 17 13.52 6.81 15.96
N LEU A 18 12.57 7.13 16.85
CA LEU A 18 11.56 6.15 17.30
C LEU A 18 10.46 5.88 16.27
N ALA A 19 10.15 6.83 15.40
CA ALA A 19 9.07 6.68 14.41
C ALA A 19 9.41 5.68 13.30
N VAL A 20 10.70 5.53 12.97
CA VAL A 20 11.18 4.56 11.95
C VAL A 20 11.02 3.11 12.43
N ALA A 21 11.27 2.83 13.71
CA ALA A 21 11.16 1.47 14.25
C ALA A 21 9.71 0.95 14.28
N ALA A 22 8.74 1.83 14.55
CA ALA A 22 7.32 1.50 14.49
C ALA A 22 6.83 1.24 13.05
N HIS A 23 7.37 1.96 12.06
CA HIS A 23 7.04 1.74 10.65
C HIS A 23 7.62 0.41 10.12
N ALA A 24 8.84 0.05 10.54
CA ALA A 24 9.46 -1.23 10.19
C ALA A 24 8.79 -2.44 10.88
N ALA A 25 8.33 -2.28 12.13
CA ALA A 25 7.59 -3.33 12.84
C ALA A 25 6.25 -3.67 12.16
N ASN A 26 5.54 -2.68 11.62
CA ASN A 26 4.32 -2.91 10.82
C ASN A 26 4.60 -3.58 9.46
N ALA A 27 5.79 -3.40 8.88
CA ALA A 27 6.20 -4.09 7.66
C ALA A 27 6.53 -5.58 7.89
N SER A 28 6.69 -5.99 9.15
CA SER A 28 7.20 -7.32 9.53
C SER A 28 6.10 -8.28 9.99
N GLY A 29 4.84 -7.86 10.02
CA GLY A 29 3.72 -8.78 10.19
C GLY A 29 3.64 -9.66 8.95
N ALA A 30 4.25 -10.85 9.00
CA ALA A 30 4.20 -11.81 7.91
C ALA A 30 2.73 -12.07 7.56
N ALA A 31 2.28 -11.53 6.42
CA ALA A 31 0.95 -11.80 5.92
C ALA A 31 0.80 -13.32 5.78
N LEU A 32 -0.30 -13.85 6.30
CA LEU A 32 -0.60 -15.27 6.15
C LEU A 32 -0.58 -15.62 4.64
N PRO A 33 -0.08 -16.81 4.26
CA PRO A 33 -0.10 -17.22 2.88
C PRO A 33 -1.55 -17.24 2.37
N LEU A 34 -1.78 -16.67 1.18
CA LEU A 34 -3.09 -16.66 0.55
C LEU A 34 -3.53 -18.10 0.23
N THR A 35 -4.77 -18.41 0.54
CA THR A 35 -5.43 -19.64 0.11
C THR A 35 -5.73 -19.59 -1.39
N ARG A 36 -5.87 -20.77 -2.00
CA ARG A 36 -6.26 -20.87 -3.42
C ARG A 36 -7.60 -20.19 -3.73
N ALA A 37 -8.53 -20.19 -2.75
CA ALA A 37 -9.82 -19.55 -2.90
C ALA A 37 -9.68 -18.02 -2.96
N GLU A 38 -8.86 -17.44 -2.09
CA GLU A 38 -8.58 -16.00 -2.08
C GLU A 38 -7.90 -15.54 -3.37
N VAL A 39 -6.89 -16.29 -3.85
CA VAL A 39 -6.23 -15.98 -5.13
C VAL A 39 -7.24 -16.00 -6.28
N ARG A 40 -8.17 -16.96 -6.31
CA ARG A 40 -9.20 -17.03 -7.35
C ARG A 40 -10.16 -15.84 -7.29
N ALA A 41 -10.62 -15.49 -6.10
CA ALA A 41 -11.52 -14.36 -5.90
C ALA A 41 -10.87 -13.03 -6.34
N ASP A 42 -9.57 -12.88 -6.09
CA ASP A 42 -8.78 -11.72 -6.52
C ASP A 42 -8.63 -11.67 -8.05
N LEU A 43 -8.31 -12.80 -8.69
CA LEU A 43 -8.26 -12.91 -10.16
C LEU A 43 -9.60 -12.64 -10.83
N GLU A 44 -10.71 -13.08 -10.23
CA GLU A 44 -12.06 -12.77 -10.70
C GLU A 44 -12.36 -11.27 -10.59
N ALA A 45 -11.98 -10.63 -9.48
CA ALA A 45 -12.12 -9.17 -9.32
C ALA A 45 -11.28 -8.41 -10.34
N TRP A 46 -10.03 -8.83 -10.56
CA TRP A 46 -9.12 -8.27 -11.55
C TRP A 46 -9.69 -8.36 -12.98
N THR A 47 -10.22 -9.53 -13.33
CA THR A 47 -10.84 -9.78 -14.64
C THR A 47 -12.11 -8.96 -14.82
N ARG A 48 -12.99 -8.92 -13.80
CA ARG A 48 -14.24 -8.13 -13.83
C ARG A 48 -14.00 -6.63 -13.94
N ALA A 49 -12.90 -6.13 -13.41
CA ALA A 49 -12.49 -4.74 -13.57
C ALA A 49 -11.90 -4.43 -14.95
N GLY A 50 -11.72 -5.43 -15.82
CA GLY A 50 -11.11 -5.27 -17.14
C GLY A 50 -9.60 -5.02 -17.07
N LEU A 51 -8.94 -5.35 -15.95
CA LEU A 51 -7.49 -5.14 -15.79
C LEU A 51 -6.66 -6.22 -16.48
N ALA A 52 -7.23 -7.40 -16.76
CA ALA A 52 -6.56 -8.47 -17.49
C ALA A 52 -6.12 -8.01 -18.90
N GLU A 53 -6.90 -7.13 -19.54
CA GLU A 53 -6.68 -6.64 -20.90
C GLU A 53 -5.33 -5.92 -21.08
N TYR A 54 -4.82 -5.34 -19.99
CA TYR A 54 -3.61 -4.51 -19.99
C TYR A 54 -2.29 -5.28 -20.01
N TRP A 55 -2.33 -6.59 -19.74
CA TRP A 55 -1.13 -7.40 -19.52
C TRP A 55 -0.94 -8.49 -20.59
N HIS A 56 -1.56 -8.32 -21.76
CA HIS A 56 -1.50 -9.29 -22.87
C HIS A 56 -0.29 -9.12 -23.81
N GLY A 57 0.60 -8.15 -23.59
CA GLY A 57 1.75 -7.89 -24.47
C GLY A 57 3.08 -7.77 -23.71
N ASP A 58 4.17 -7.61 -24.47
CA ASP A 58 5.54 -7.51 -23.92
C ASP A 58 5.79 -6.21 -23.13
N SER A 59 4.92 -5.21 -23.34
CA SER A 59 4.95 -3.93 -22.63
C SER A 59 3.87 -3.92 -21.56
N GLY A 60 4.24 -3.57 -20.33
CA GLY A 60 3.26 -3.32 -19.28
C GLY A 60 2.36 -2.12 -19.59
N PRO A 61 1.20 -2.01 -18.95
CA PRO A 61 0.30 -0.88 -19.16
C PRO A 61 0.90 0.44 -18.72
N ASP A 62 0.40 1.53 -19.31
CA ASP A 62 0.48 2.85 -18.68
C ASP A 62 -0.46 2.90 -17.46
N VAL A 63 0.09 2.56 -16.30
CA VAL A 63 -0.61 2.58 -15.01
C VAL A 63 -1.04 3.99 -14.58
N ASN A 64 -0.49 5.04 -15.19
CA ASN A 64 -0.85 6.43 -14.89
C ASN A 64 -2.02 6.94 -15.76
N SER A 65 -2.42 6.17 -16.78
CA SER A 65 -3.53 6.56 -17.63
C SER A 65 -4.85 6.67 -16.84
N ALA A 66 -5.68 7.64 -17.20
CA ALA A 66 -6.95 7.88 -16.52
C ALA A 66 -7.89 6.66 -16.60
N GLU A 67 -7.84 5.90 -17.70
CA GLU A 67 -8.66 4.68 -17.85
C GLU A 67 -8.15 3.55 -16.96
N TYR A 68 -6.84 3.31 -16.87
CA TYR A 68 -6.28 2.31 -15.96
C TYR A 68 -6.66 2.63 -14.52
N GLN A 69 -6.53 3.88 -14.09
CA GLN A 69 -6.90 4.33 -12.74
C GLN A 69 -8.39 4.15 -12.45
N ARG A 70 -9.27 4.41 -13.42
CA ARG A 70 -10.72 4.14 -13.28
C ARG A 70 -11.00 2.66 -13.05
N ARG A 71 -10.43 1.78 -13.87
CA ARG A 71 -10.60 0.32 -13.73
C ARG A 71 -9.97 -0.21 -12.45
N PHE A 72 -8.83 0.34 -12.05
CA PHE A 72 -8.18 -0.01 -10.79
C PHE A 72 -9.04 0.36 -9.57
N ALA A 73 -9.72 1.52 -9.60
CA ALA A 73 -10.68 1.89 -8.55
C ALA A 73 -11.85 0.91 -8.46
N VAL A 74 -12.33 0.39 -9.60
CA VAL A 74 -13.35 -0.68 -9.62
C VAL A 74 -12.80 -1.94 -8.95
N TYR A 75 -11.61 -2.40 -9.33
CA TYR A 75 -10.95 -3.55 -8.71
C TYR A 75 -10.83 -3.42 -7.18
N GLU A 76 -10.38 -2.26 -6.70
CA GLU A 76 -10.27 -2.00 -5.25
C GLU A 76 -11.62 -2.03 -4.53
N SER A 77 -12.69 -1.52 -5.15
CA SER A 77 -14.04 -1.62 -4.60
C SER A 77 -14.53 -3.06 -4.48
N LEU A 78 -14.21 -3.92 -5.45
CA LEU A 78 -14.58 -5.33 -5.43
C LEU A 78 -13.83 -6.09 -4.34
N ARG A 79 -12.54 -5.81 -4.17
CA ARG A 79 -11.74 -6.40 -3.08
C ARG A 79 -12.21 -5.93 -1.71
N ALA A 80 -12.60 -4.67 -1.56
CA ALA A 80 -13.17 -4.18 -0.31
C ALA A 80 -14.46 -4.94 0.04
N ALA A 81 -15.39 -5.09 -0.91
CA ALA A 81 -16.62 -5.85 -0.70
C ALA A 81 -16.36 -7.33 -0.36
N GLN A 82 -15.37 -7.97 -0.99
CA GLN A 82 -14.96 -9.34 -0.67
C GLN A 82 -14.43 -9.47 0.77
N ARG A 83 -13.59 -8.52 1.22
CA ARG A 83 -13.09 -8.49 2.61
C ARG A 83 -14.22 -8.29 3.61
N GLU A 84 -15.16 -7.40 3.32
CA GLU A 84 -16.34 -7.19 4.15
C GLU A 84 -17.22 -8.44 4.22
N ALA A 85 -17.38 -9.16 3.11
CA ALA A 85 -18.12 -10.43 3.09
C ALA A 85 -17.43 -11.54 3.87
N ALA A 86 -16.09 -11.62 3.81
CA ALA A 86 -15.31 -12.60 4.56
C ALA A 86 -15.27 -12.34 6.08
N ALA A 87 -15.56 -11.10 6.51
CA ALA A 87 -15.59 -10.70 7.91
C ALA A 87 -16.96 -10.90 8.59
N ARG A 88 -18.01 -11.27 7.85
CA ARG A 88 -19.37 -11.55 8.35
C ARG A 88 -19.57 -13.03 8.60
#